data_AF-A0A940FFW0-F1
#
_entry.id   AF-A0A940FFW0-F1
#
_cell.length_a   1.000
_cell.length_b   1.000
_cell.length_c   1.000
_cell.angle_alpha   90.00
_cell.angle_beta   90.00
_cell.angle_gamma   90.00
#
_symmetry.space_group_name_H-M   'P 1'
#
loop_
_entity.id
_entity.type
_entity.pdbx_description
1 polymer ?
#
loop_
_entity_poly.entity_id
_entity_poly.type
_entity_poly.pdbx_seq_one_letter_code
_entity_poly.pdbx_strand_id
1 'polypeptide(L)' 'LWGNLSDENIAFNTPEGGVFPFELLNNKAYLELGTGVDNIFKLFRIDFVWRLAPTPLPPEKSKRFGVFGSFRLSF' A
#
# COMPACT_ATOMS: atom_id res chain seq x y z
N LEU A 1 -9.51 -0.67 -0.79
CA LEU A 1 -9.87 -0.59 0.64
C LEU A 1 -10.81 0.59 0.85
N TRP A 2 -11.87 0.39 1.62
CA TRP A 2 -12.77 1.44 2.08
C TRP A 2 -13.10 1.17 3.56
N GLY A 3 -13.03 2.19 4.41
CA GLY A 3 -13.27 2.05 5.84
C GLY A 3 -12.88 3.29 6.64
N ASN A 4 -13.30 3.32 7.90
CA ASN A 4 -12.93 4.32 8.89
C ASN A 4 -12.50 3.64 10.21
N LEU A 5 -11.76 4.35 11.05
CA LEU A 5 -11.47 3.93 12.44
C LEU A 5 -12.40 4.67 13.41
N SER A 6 -12.69 4.08 14.57
CA SER A 6 -13.33 4.80 15.67
C SER A 6 -12.35 5.78 16.32
N ASP A 7 -12.87 6.80 17.01
CA ASP A 7 -12.04 7.83 17.65
C ASP A 7 -11.08 7.23 18.70
N GLU A 8 -11.50 6.18 19.41
CA GLU A 8 -10.66 5.46 20.37
C GLU A 8 -9.48 4.75 19.68
N ASN A 9 -9.71 4.15 18.51
CA ASN A 9 -8.65 3.49 17.75
C ASN A 9 -7.70 4.50 17.10
N ILE A 10 -8.20 5.68 16.71
CA ILE A 10 -7.35 6.77 16.22
C ILE A 10 -6.42 7.24 17.34
N ALA A 11 -6.97 7.54 18.52
CA ALA A 11 -6.17 7.98 19.66
C ALA A 11 -5.08 6.95 20.05
N PHE A 12 -5.40 5.66 19.96
CA PHE A 12 -4.43 4.59 20.23
C PHE A 12 -3.33 4.47 19.16
N ASN A 13 -3.67 4.58 17.88
CA ASN A 13 -2.72 4.38 16.76
C ASN A 13 -1.98 5.66 16.32
N THR A 14 -2.41 6.83 16.79
CA THR A 14 -1.74 8.12 16.55
C THR A 14 -1.46 8.85 17.87
N PRO A 15 -0.63 8.28 18.78
CA PRO A 15 -0.26 8.96 20.01
C PRO A 15 0.56 10.22 19.71
N GLU A 16 0.34 11.27 20.50
CA GLU A 16 1.09 12.53 20.39
C GLU A 16 2.58 12.27 20.62
N GLY A 17 3.43 12.64 19.66
CA GLY A 17 4.87 12.35 19.68
C GLY A 17 5.27 10.96 19.18
N GLY A 18 4.34 10.17 18.63
CA GLY A 18 4.63 8.89 17.99
C GLY A 18 5.59 9.04 16.81
N VAL A 19 6.70 8.28 16.83
CA VAL A 19 7.73 8.30 15.78
C VAL A 19 7.19 7.79 14.43
N PHE A 20 6.13 6.99 14.46
CA PHE A 20 5.48 6.41 13.27
C PHE A 20 3.96 6.64 13.33
N PRO A 21 3.46 7.81 12.91
CA PRO A 21 2.03 8.06 12.89
C PRO A 21 1.36 7.15 11.86
N PHE A 22 0.27 6.49 12.27
CA PHE A 22 -0.56 5.72 11.35
C PHE A 22 -1.25 6.66 10.34
N GLU A 23 -1.14 6.36 9.04
CA GLU A 23 -1.86 7.12 8.00
C GLU A 23 -3.30 6.64 7.88
N LEU A 24 -4.24 7.53 8.23
CA LEU A 24 -5.66 7.28 8.13
C LEU A 24 -6.14 7.43 6.68
N LEU A 25 -7.03 6.54 6.25
CA LEU A 25 -7.70 6.66 4.95
C LEU A 25 -8.64 7.88 4.88
N ASN A 26 -9.08 8.41 6.03
CA ASN A 26 -9.96 9.59 6.16
C ASN A 26 -11.21 9.50 5.27
N ASN A 27 -11.91 8.36 5.29
CA ASN A 27 -13.06 8.04 4.43
C ASN A 27 -12.79 8.11 2.92
N LYS A 28 -11.53 8.21 2.49
CA LYS A 28 -11.18 8.17 1.07
C LYS A 28 -11.03 6.73 0.62
N ALA A 29 -11.58 6.41 -0.55
CA ALA A 29 -11.35 5.12 -1.16
C ALA A 29 -9.88 4.98 -1.57
N TYR A 30 -9.27 3.86 -1.21
CA TYR A 30 -7.92 3.51 -1.63
C TYR A 30 -7.98 2.38 -2.64
N LEU A 31 -7.37 2.58 -3.81
CA LEU A 31 -7.39 1.61 -4.89
C LEU A 31 -6.00 1.50 -5.50
N GLU A 32 -5.54 0.27 -5.64
CA GLU A 32 -4.33 -0.08 -6.35
C GLU A 32 -4.64 -1.13 -7.41
N LEU A 33 -3.97 -1.01 -8.55
CA LEU A 33 -3.98 -1.99 -9.63
C LEU A 33 -2.56 -2.49 -9.81
N GLY A 34 -2.36 -3.78 -10.01
CA GLY A 34 -1.03 -4.32 -10.25
C GLY A 34 -1.01 -5.40 -11.30
N THR A 35 0.13 -5.53 -11.99
CA THR A 35 0.41 -6.58 -12.96
C THR A 35 1.74 -7.22 -12.63
N GLY A 36 1.79 -8.55 -12.61
CA GLY A 36 3.01 -9.29 -12.28
C GLY A 36 3.44 -10.24 -13.40
N VAL A 37 4.75 -10.43 -13.51
CA VAL A 37 5.37 -11.40 -14.41
C VAL A 37 6.24 -12.35 -13.59
N ASP A 38 5.97 -13.64 -13.74
CA ASP A 38 6.76 -14.71 -13.15
C ASP A 38 7.72 -15.30 -14.20
N ASN A 39 8.88 -15.79 -13.75
CA ASN A 39 9.74 -16.59 -14.63
C ASN A 39 9.16 -17.99 -14.85
N ILE A 40 9.64 -18.71 -15.87
CA ILE A 40 9.15 -20.06 -16.24
C ILE A 40 9.22 -21.05 -15.06
N PHE A 41 10.29 -20.96 -14.26
CA PHE A 41 10.46 -21.81 -13.07
C PHE A 41 9.65 -21.35 -11.85
N LYS A 42 8.93 -20.21 -11.94
CA LYS A 42 8.12 -19.62 -10.88
C LYS A 42 8.89 -19.38 -9.57
N LEU A 43 10.19 -19.12 -9.69
CA LEU A 43 11.10 -18.83 -8.60
C LEU A 43 11.17 -17.32 -8.31
N PHE A 44 11.11 -16.51 -9.37
CA PHE A 44 11.22 -15.06 -9.29
C PHE A 44 9.99 -14.41 -9.92
N ARG A 45 9.48 -13.39 -9.25
CA ARG A 45 8.33 -12.61 -9.66
C ARG A 45 8.64 -11.12 -9.56
N ILE A 46 8.22 -10.38 -10.57
CA ILE A 46 8.26 -8.91 -10.58
C ILE A 46 6.82 -8.42 -10.70
N ASP A 47 6.38 -7.63 -9.73
CA ASP A 47 5.07 -6.98 -9.69
C ASP A 47 5.21 -5.47 -9.90
N PHE A 48 4.39 -4.94 -10.79
CA PHE A 48 4.22 -3.52 -11.04
C PHE A 48 2.89 -3.10 -10.42
N VAL A 49 2.89 -2.09 -9.55
CA VAL A 49 1.69 -1.65 -8.81
C VAL A 49 1.49 -0.15 -9.00
N TRP A 50 0.27 0.25 -9.37
CA TRP A 50 -0.16 1.63 -9.54
C TRP A 50 -1.24 1.98 -8.53
N ARG A 51 -1.11 3.14 -7.90
CA ARG A 51 -2.16 3.70 -7.03
C ARG A 51 -3.10 4.57 -7.86
N LEU A 52 -4.38 4.22 -7.85
CA LEU A 52 -5.45 4.88 -8.61
C LEU A 52 -6.31 5.81 -7.74
N ALA A 53 -6.40 5.56 -6.44
CA ALA A 53 -7.14 6.38 -5.49
C ALA A 53 -6.37 6.49 -4.15
N PRO A 54 -6.52 7.59 -3.40
CA PRO A 54 -7.48 8.69 -3.60
C PRO A 54 -7.06 9.74 -4.63
N THR A 55 -8.04 10.46 -5.21
CA THR A 55 -7.82 11.65 -6.03
C THR A 55 -7.97 12.94 -5.18
N PRO A 56 -7.08 13.94 -5.32
CA PRO A 56 -5.88 13.94 -6.16
C PRO A 56 -4.81 12.98 -5.63
N LEU A 57 -4.07 12.35 -6.56
CA LEU A 57 -2.99 11.42 -6.21
C LEU A 57 -1.89 12.13 -5.39
N PRO A 58 -1.18 11.41 -4.50
CA PRO A 58 -0.09 11.99 -3.72
C PRO A 58 0.91 12.74 -4.62
N PRO A 59 1.45 13.89 -4.21
CA PRO A 59 2.42 14.63 -5.03
C PRO A 59 3.71 13.84 -5.28
N GLU A 60 4.07 12.97 -4.32
CA GLU A 60 5.22 12.08 -4.40
C GLU A 60 5.01 10.99 -5.46
N LYS A 61 5.86 10.97 -6.49
CA LYS A 61 5.79 9.97 -7.58
C LYS A 61 6.04 8.55 -7.07
N SER A 62 6.87 8.37 -6.06
CA SER A 62 7.13 7.08 -5.39
C SER A 62 5.89 6.47 -4.76
N LYS A 63 4.91 7.29 -4.35
CA LYS A 63 3.63 6.83 -3.78
C LYS A 63 2.56 6.53 -4.84
N ARG A 64 2.84 6.78 -6.13
CA ARG A 64 1.92 6.52 -7.25
C ARG A 64 2.19 5.20 -7.96
N PHE A 65 3.45 4.77 -7.98
CA PHE A 65 3.88 3.57 -8.69
C PHE A 65 5.03 2.88 -7.92
N GLY A 66 4.92 1.57 -7.79
CA GLY A 66 5.92 0.72 -7.15
C GLY A 66 6.27 -0.49 -8.00
N VAL A 67 7.53 -0.92 -7.89
CA VAL A 67 8.01 -2.19 -8.44
C VAL A 67 8.42 -3.06 -7.27
N PHE A 68 7.83 -4.25 -7.17
CA PHE A 68 8.10 -5.21 -6.11
C PHE A 68 8.71 -6.47 -6.72
N GLY A 69 9.82 -6.92 -6.15
CA GLY A 69 10.41 -8.22 -6.47
C GLY A 69 10.09 -9.21 -5.36
N SER A 70 9.67 -10.42 -5.72
CA SER A 70 9.54 -11.52 -4.76
C SER A 70 10.19 -12.80 -5.31
N PHE A 71 10.64 -13.65 -4.39
CA PHE A 71 11.14 -14.98 -4.73
C PHE A 71 10.48 -16.03 -3.83
N ARG A 72 10.22 -17.21 -4.38
CA ARG A 72 9.59 -18.32 -3.66
C ARG A 72 10.43 -19.57 -3.78
N LEU A 73 10.75 -20.17 -2.64
CA LEU A 73 11.37 -21.50 -2.53
C LEU A 73 10.33 -22.46 -1.95
N SER A 74 10.07 -23.56 -2.64
CA SER A 74 9.20 -24.65 -2.17
C SER A 74 9.99 -25.94 -2.30
N PHE A 75 10.13 -26.67 -1.20
CA PHE A 75 10.79 -27.98 -1.12
C PHE A 75 9.80 -29.03 -0.63
#